data_AF-A0A2W0A8Z0-F1
#
_entry.id   AF-A0A2W0A8Z0-F1
#
_cell.length_a   1.000
_cell.length_b   1.000
_cell.length_c   1.000
_cell.angle_alpha   90.00
_cell.angle_beta   90.00
_cell.angle_gamma   90.00
#
_symmetry.space_group_name_H-M   'P 1'
#
loop_
_entity.id
_entity.type
_entity.pdbx_description
1 polymer ?
#
loop_
_entity_poly.entity_id
_entity_poly.type
_entity_poly.pdbx_seq_one_letter_code
_entity_poly.pdbx_strand_id
1 'polypeptide(L)'
;MKNEQIVVEAKITRATLAEREVCFELREDAAHDKRHSDCQRLVCLVYDPQGFIKNPRGVESEIRKLSSASLGVDLILIVVS
;
A
#
# COMPACT_ATOMS: atom_id res chain seq x y z
N MET A 1 17.20 -15.80 4.27
CA MET A 1 16.16 -14.93 4.87
C MET A 1 16.67 -13.50 4.77
N LYS A 2 15.83 -12.54 4.35
CA LYS A 2 16.22 -11.12 4.39
C LYS A 2 16.05 -10.64 5.83
N ASN A 3 17.06 -9.95 6.37
CA ASN A 3 17.06 -9.39 7.74
C ASN A 3 16.21 -8.11 7.86
N GLU A 4 15.59 -7.70 6.76
CA GLU A 4 14.84 -6.47 6.63
C GLU A 4 13.41 -6.71 7.10
N GLN A 5 13.06 -6.15 8.26
CA GLN A 5 11.70 -6.24 8.83
C GLN A 5 10.74 -5.22 8.22
N ILE A 6 11.20 -4.44 7.24
CA ILE A 6 10.43 -3.41 6.56
C ILE A 6 10.46 -3.68 5.06
N VAL A 7 9.28 -3.77 4.44
CA VAL A 7 9.10 -3.81 3.00
C VAL A 7 8.52 -2.48 2.54
N VAL A 8 8.99 -1.98 1.40
CA VAL A 8 8.46 -0.76 0.77
C VAL A 8 7.90 -1.12 -0.60
N GLU A 9 6.60 -0.90 -0.79
CA GLU A 9 5.92 -1.12 -2.06
C GLU A 9 5.60 0.24 -2.69
N ALA A 10 6.20 0.51 -3.85
CA ALA A 10 6.03 1.78 -4.56
C ALA A 10 5.16 1.60 -5.81
N LYS A 11 4.07 2.38 -5.90
CA LYS A 11 3.15 2.35 -7.04
C LYS A 11 2.88 3.77 -7.56
N ILE A 12 2.72 3.88 -8.87
CA ILE A 12 2.27 5.10 -9.54
C ILE A 12 0.91 4.83 -10.19
N THR A 13 -0.07 5.68 -9.90
CA THR A 13 -1.41 5.54 -10.47
C THR A 13 -1.38 5.84 -11.97
N ARG A 14 -2.32 5.23 -12.69
CA ARG A 14 -2.57 5.44 -14.13
C ARG A 14 -3.98 4.96 -14.46
N ALA A 15 -4.42 5.14 -15.70
CA ALA A 15 -5.76 4.73 -16.13
C ALA A 15 -6.11 3.25 -15.84
N THR A 16 -5.12 2.35 -15.87
CA THR A 16 -5.29 0.92 -15.57
C THR A 16 -4.96 0.52 -14.13
N LEU A 17 -4.52 1.47 -13.32
CA LEU A 17 -4.17 1.29 -11.91
C LEU A 17 -4.74 2.49 -11.12
N ALA A 18 -6.07 2.63 -11.17
CA ALA A 18 -6.78 3.68 -10.48
C ALA A 18 -7.08 3.27 -9.03
N GLU A 19 -7.89 4.05 -8.31
CA GLU A 19 -8.18 3.86 -6.89
C GLU A 19 -8.52 2.41 -6.48
N ARG A 20 -9.37 1.74 -7.27
CA ARG A 20 -9.80 0.37 -6.95
C ARG A 20 -8.66 -0.63 -7.16
N GLU A 21 -7.96 -0.52 -8.29
CA GLU A 21 -6.90 -1.45 -8.67
C GLU A 21 -5.68 -1.28 -7.76
N VAL A 22 -5.30 -0.06 -7.40
CA VAL A 22 -4.19 0.18 -6.46
C VAL A 22 -4.51 -0.38 -5.08
N CYS A 23 -5.74 -0.22 -4.59
CA CYS A 23 -6.17 -0.83 -3.33
C CYS A 23 -6.13 -2.36 -3.40
N PHE A 24 -6.52 -2.94 -4.53
CA PHE A 24 -6.48 -4.38 -4.73
C PHE A 24 -5.04 -4.91 -4.72
N GLU A 25 -4.13 -4.30 -5.50
CA GLU A 25 -2.74 -4.73 -5.51
C GLU A 25 -2.08 -4.61 -4.14
N LEU A 26 -2.27 -3.50 -3.41
CA LEU A 26 -1.69 -3.31 -2.08
C LEU A 26 -2.21 -4.33 -1.04
N ARG A 27 -3.42 -4.87 -1.23
CA ARG A 27 -3.93 -5.96 -0.40
C ARG A 27 -3.24 -7.27 -0.69
N GLU A 28 -3.00 -7.57 -1.96
CA GLU A 28 -2.27 -8.76 -2.37
C GLU A 28 -0.81 -8.69 -1.89
N ASP A 29 -0.17 -7.51 -2.00
CA ASP A 29 1.18 -7.26 -1.49
C ASP A 29 1.23 -7.52 0.04
N ALA A 30 0.31 -6.94 0.81
CA ALA A 30 0.21 -7.18 2.24
C ALA A 30 -0.06 -8.65 2.60
N ALA A 31 -0.86 -9.37 1.81
CA ALA A 31 -1.15 -10.78 2.04
C ALA A 31 0.06 -11.68 1.72
N HIS A 32 0.81 -11.35 0.66
CA HIS A 32 2.04 -12.00 0.27
C HIS A 32 3.11 -11.84 1.35
N ASP A 33 3.33 -10.61 1.83
CA ASP A 33 4.36 -10.32 2.82
C ASP A 33 4.07 -10.97 4.18
N LYS A 34 2.79 -11.02 4.60
CA LYS A 34 2.37 -11.78 5.80
C LYS A 34 2.73 -13.26 5.74
N ARG A 35 2.78 -13.85 4.54
CA ARG A 35 2.97 -15.30 4.36
C ARG A 35 4.43 -15.71 4.20
N HIS A 36 5.25 -14.85 3.60
CA HIS A 36 6.54 -15.24 3.05
C HIS A 36 7.75 -14.49 3.61
N SER A 37 7.53 -13.46 4.43
CA SER A 37 8.60 -12.64 4.99
C SER A 37 8.47 -12.50 6.51
N ASP A 38 9.60 -12.38 7.21
CA ASP A 38 9.65 -11.96 8.62
C ASP A 38 9.41 -10.42 8.74
N CYS A 39 8.53 -9.92 7.87
CA CYS A 39 8.21 -8.51 7.73
C CYS A 39 7.28 -8.09 8.86
N GLN A 40 7.71 -7.07 9.60
CA GLN A 40 6.93 -6.48 10.68
C GLN A 40 6.27 -5.18 10.25
N ARG A 41 6.71 -4.58 9.14
CA ARG A 41 6.13 -3.34 8.60
C ARG A 41 6.15 -3.30 7.07
N LEU A 42 4.98 -3.06 6.48
CA LEU A 42 4.83 -2.74 5.06
C LEU A 42 4.55 -1.23 4.91
N VAL A 43 5.35 -0.55 4.09
CA VAL A 43 5.14 0.85 3.73
C VAL A 43 4.72 0.95 2.27
N CYS A 44 3.48 1.34 2.04
CA CYS A 44 2.92 1.54 0.71
C CYS A 44 3.17 3.00 0.30
N LEU A 45 4.00 3.24 -0.71
CA LEU A 45 4.22 4.55 -1.32
C LEU A 45 3.41 4.64 -2.61
N VAL A 46 2.35 5.45 -2.63
CA VAL A 46 1.51 5.66 -3.82
C VAL A 46 1.69 7.08 -4.32
N TYR A 47 2.12 7.22 -5.58
CA TYR A 47 2.20 8.50 -6.27
C TYR A 47 1.04 8.65 -7.26
N ASP A 48 0.22 9.69 -7.07
CA ASP A 48 -0.94 10.00 -7.90
C ASP A 48 -0.78 11.36 -8.61
N PRO A 49 0.02 11.43 -9.70
CA PRO A 49 0.27 12.69 -10.41
C PRO A 49 -0.93 13.22 -11.19
N GLN A 50 -1.88 12.35 -11.53
CA GLN A 50 -3.00 12.67 -12.44
C GLN A 50 -4.37 12.63 -11.75
N GLY A 51 -4.40 12.47 -10.42
CA GLY A 51 -5.64 12.49 -9.64
C GLY A 51 -6.57 11.31 -9.94
N PHE A 52 -6.02 10.10 -10.14
CA PHE A 52 -6.80 8.88 -10.30
C PHE A 52 -7.43 8.38 -8.99
N ILE A 53 -6.92 8.83 -7.84
CA ILE A 53 -7.51 8.59 -6.53
C ILE A 53 -8.48 9.73 -6.22
N LYS A 54 -9.77 9.43 -6.14
CA LYS A 54 -10.84 10.41 -5.89
C LYS A 54 -11.14 10.56 -4.41
N ASN A 55 -10.88 9.53 -3.62
CA ASN A 55 -11.05 9.54 -2.17
C ASN A 55 -9.77 9.07 -1.44
N PRO A 56 -8.74 9.93 -1.34
CA PRO A 56 -7.49 9.64 -0.63
C PRO A 56 -7.69 9.10 0.79
N ARG A 57 -8.63 9.68 1.55
CA ARG A 57 -8.93 9.25 2.93
C ARG A 57 -9.55 7.87 2.98
N GLY A 58 -10.38 7.52 1.99
CA GLY A 58 -10.94 6.19 1.84
C GLY A 58 -9.86 5.15 1.61
N VAL A 59 -8.95 5.42 0.68
CA VAL A 59 -7.77 4.56 0.42
C VAL A 59 -6.94 4.38 1.68
N GLU A 60 -6.60 5.47 2.37
CA GLU A 60 -5.82 5.41 3.60
C GLU A 60 -6.50 4.56 4.68
N SER A 61 -7.81 4.73 4.89
CA SER A 61 -8.57 3.93 5.83
C SER A 61 -8.57 2.44 5.44
N GLU A 62 -8.76 2.13 4.17
CA GLU A 62 -8.79 0.75 3.66
C GLU A 62 -7.42 0.07 3.79
N ILE A 63 -6.33 0.77 3.51
CA ILE A 63 -4.97 0.22 3.62
C ILE A 63 -4.56 0.05 5.09
N ARG A 64 -4.89 1.00 5.97
CA ARG A 64 -4.59 0.88 7.41
C ARG A 64 -5.25 -0.34 8.05
N LYS A 65 -6.45 -0.75 7.58
CA LYS A 65 -7.16 -1.97 8.05
C LYS A 65 -6.40 -3.27 7.77
N LEU A 66 -5.38 -3.24 6.89
CA LEU A 66 -4.54 -4.42 6.61
C LEU A 66 -3.52 -4.69 7.72
N SER A 67 -3.30 -3.73 8.61
CA SER A 67 -2.50 -3.92 9.82
C SER A 67 -3.07 -5.04 10.70
N SER A 68 -2.19 -5.73 11.39
CA SER A 68 -2.51 -6.82 12.32
C SER A 68 -1.51 -6.84 13.48
N ALA A 69 -1.69 -7.73 14.45
CA ALA A 69 -0.79 -7.83 15.60
C ALA A 69 0.68 -8.08 15.22
N SER A 70 0.94 -8.74 14.08
CA SER A 70 2.28 -9.12 13.61
C SER A 70 2.80 -8.31 12.43
N LEU A 71 1.97 -7.44 11.83
CA LEU A 71 2.36 -6.61 10.68
C LEU A 71 1.70 -5.24 10.77
N GLY A 72 2.50 -4.17 10.86
CA GLY A 72 2.04 -2.79 10.67
C GLY A 72 2.01 -2.43 9.19
N VAL A 73 0.97 -1.73 8.75
CA VAL A 73 0.84 -1.24 7.36
C VAL A 73 0.63 0.26 7.36
N ASP A 74 1.57 0.98 6.72
CA ASP A 74 1.56 2.43 6.58
C ASP A 74 1.36 2.82 5.11
N LEU A 75 0.60 3.89 4.83
CA LEU A 75 0.41 4.44 3.49
C LEU A 75 0.96 5.86 3.42
N ILE A 76 1.84 6.11 2.45
CA ILE A 76 2.29 7.43 2.04
C ILE A 76 1.67 7.68 0.66
N LEU A 77 0.65 8.54 0.62
CA LEU A 77 -0.03 8.93 -0.61
C LEU A 77 0.39 10.34 -1.02
N ILE A 78 1.06 10.45 -2.16
CA ILE A 78 1.50 11.72 -2.75
C ILE A 78 0.54 12.06 -3.87
N VAL A 79 -0.33 13.03 -3.63
CA VAL A 79 -1.21 13.62 -4.66
C VAL A 79 -0.62 14.95 -5.13
N VAL A 80 -0.67 15.20 -6.43
CA VAL A 80 -0.29 16.52 -7.00
C VAL A 80 -1.57 17.33 -7.20
N SER A 81 -1.64 18.47 -6.50
CA SER A 81 -2.76 19.43 -6.53
C SER A 81 -2.55 20.52 -7.57
#